data_AF-A0A7H8JPI5-F1
#
_entry.id   AF-A0A7H8JPI5-F1
#
_cell.length_a   1.000
_cell.length_b   1.000
_cell.length_c   1.000
_cell.angle_alpha   90.00
_cell.angle_beta   90.00
_cell.angle_gamma   90.00
#
_symmetry.space_group_name_H-M   'P 1'
#
loop_
_entity.id
_entity.type
_entity.pdbx_description
1 polymer ?
#
loop_
_entity_poly.entity_id
_entity_poly.type
_entity_poly.pdbx_seq_one_letter_code
_entity_poly.pdbx_strand_id
1 'polypeptide(L)' 'MRVPEVVTVSDARSRLSHLLSELAEAGEKAEPVLIGAHRRAQGVLLSVAAYENLARAARRPVR' A
#
# COMPACT_ATOMS: atom_id res chain seq x y z
N MET A 1 -5.77 10.85 12.99
CA MET A 1 -5.18 10.03 11.89
C MET A 1 -5.52 8.58 12.20
N ARG A 2 -6.36 7.90 11.39
CA ARG A 2 -6.63 6.47 11.61
C ARG A 2 -5.36 5.72 11.22
N VAL A 3 -4.82 4.90 12.12
CA VAL A 3 -3.71 4.00 11.77
C VAL A 3 -4.25 3.03 10.72
N PRO A 4 -3.62 2.90 9.54
CA PRO A 4 -4.08 1.96 8.53
C PRO A 4 -4.11 0.56 9.13
N GLU A 5 -5.19 -0.17 8.92
CA GLU A 5 -5.33 -1.53 9.41
C GLU A 5 -4.23 -2.41 8.78
N VAL A 6 -3.47 -3.12 9.64
CA VAL A 6 -2.45 -4.06 9.17
C VAL A 6 -3.12 -5.37 8.83
N VAL A 7 -3.21 -5.67 7.54
CA VAL A 7 -3.72 -6.94 7.01
C VAL A 7 -2.70 -8.04 7.33
N THR A 8 -3.19 -9.20 7.76
CA THR A 8 -2.29 -10.33 8.02
C THR A 8 -1.72 -10.87 6.70
N VAL A 9 -0.53 -11.48 6.74
CA VAL A 9 0.04 -12.14 5.55
C VAL A 9 -0.91 -13.20 4.97
N SER A 10 -1.61 -13.95 5.83
CA SER A 10 -2.59 -14.96 5.39
C SER A 10 -3.78 -14.34 4.66
N ASP A 11 -4.32 -13.23 5.16
CA ASP A 11 -5.46 -12.54 4.55
C ASP A 11 -5.07 -11.83 3.26
N ALA A 12 -3.88 -11.21 3.25
CA ALA A 12 -3.35 -10.57 2.05
C ALA A 12 -3.18 -11.60 0.91
N ARG A 13 -2.70 -12.80 1.23
CA ARG A 13 -2.55 -13.89 0.26
C ARG A 13 -3.89 -14.40 -0.25
N SER A 14 -4.89 -14.60 0.62
CA SER A 14 -6.20 -15.13 0.21
C SER A 14 -7.01 -14.12 -0.62
N ARG A 15 -6.75 -12.82 -0.46
CA ARG A 15 -7.48 -11.73 -1.12
C ARG A 15 -6.65 -10.94 -2.13
N LEU A 16 -5.47 -11.43 -2.52
CA LEU A 16 -4.51 -10.64 -3.29
C LEU A 16 -5.09 -10.05 -4.58
N SER A 17 -5.84 -10.85 -5.35
CA SER A 17 -6.46 -10.37 -6.59
C SER A 17 -7.43 -9.21 -6.35
N HIS A 18 -8.23 -9.26 -5.28
CA HIS A 18 -9.15 -8.19 -4.92
C HIS A 18 -8.40 -6.91 -4.51
N LEU A 19 -7.38 -7.06 -3.66
CA LEU A 19 -6.54 -5.94 -3.22
C LEU A 19 -5.88 -5.25 -4.42
N LEU A 20 -5.37 -6.02 -5.39
CA LEU A 20 -4.77 -5.47 -6.61
C LEU A 20 -5.80 -4.75 -7.49
N SER A 21 -7.01 -5.29 -7.62
CA SER A 21 -8.11 -4.61 -8.34
C SER A 21 -8.47 -3.28 -7.70
N GLU A 22 -8.67 -3.24 -6.37
CA GLU A 22 -8.98 -2.00 -5.64
C GLU A 22 -7.87 -0.95 -5.80
N LEU A 23 -6.61 -1.37 -5.69
CA LEU A 23 -5.46 -0.48 -5.89
C LEU A 23 -5.39 0.05 -7.32
N ALA A 24 -5.69 -0.79 -8.32
CA ALA A 24 -5.69 -0.40 -9.72
C ALA A 24 -6.81 0.60 -10.04
N GLU A 25 -8.02 0.35 -9.53
CA GLU A 25 -9.18 1.23 -9.72
C GLU A 25 -8.99 2.60 -9.06
N ALA A 26 -8.43 2.64 -7.84
CA ALA A 26 -8.21 3.89 -7.12
C ALA A 26 -6.96 4.65 -7.58
N GLY A 27 -6.00 3.98 -8.22
CA GLY A 27 -4.81 4.59 -8.82
C GLY A 27 -3.98 5.39 -7.80
N GLU A 28 -3.63 6.63 -8.13
CA GLU A 28 -2.81 7.49 -7.26
C GLU A 28 -3.47 7.81 -5.92
N LYS A 29 -4.80 7.74 -5.84
CA LYS A 29 -5.58 7.99 -4.61
C LYS A 29 -5.78 6.73 -3.77
N ALA A 30 -5.24 5.59 -4.20
CA ALA A 30 -5.37 4.34 -3.46
C ALA A 30 -4.67 4.44 -2.10
N GLU A 31 -5.39 4.09 -1.04
CA GLU A 31 -4.81 3.99 0.30
C GLU A 31 -3.83 2.81 0.36
N PRO A 32 -2.63 2.98 0.96
CA PRO A 32 -1.67 1.89 1.10
C PRO A 32 -2.22 0.73 1.95
N VAL A 33 -2.04 -0.50 1.47
CA VAL A 33 -2.37 -1.70 2.26
C VAL A 33 -1.14 -2.13 3.04
N LEU A 34 -1.19 -2.01 4.36
CA LEU A 34 -0.13 -2.48 5.25
C LEU A 34 -0.29 -3.99 5.49
N ILE A 35 0.79 -4.75 5.33
CA ILE A 35 0.81 -6.20 5.52
C ILE A 35 1.77 -6.57 6.64
N GLY A 36 1.38 -7.46 7.55
CA GLY A 36 2.29 -7.99 8.56
C GLY A 36 1.67 -8.97 9.55
N ALA A 37 2.19 -8.99 10.77
CA ALA A 37 1.76 -9.89 11.85
C ALA A 37 1.69 -9.13 13.19
N HIS A 38 0.80 -9.57 14.09
CA HIS A 38 0.65 -9.00 15.44
C HIS A 38 0.59 -7.46 15.48
N ARG A 39 -0.19 -6.86 14.57
CA ARG A 39 -0.36 -5.40 14.38
C ARG A 39 0.91 -4.62 14.00
N ARG A 40 2.01 -5.30 13.66
CA ARG A 40 3.22 -4.68 13.13
C ARG A 40 3.20 -4.77 11.61
N ALA A 41 3.22 -3.61 10.95
CA ALA A 41 3.45 -3.55 9.51
C ALA A 41 4.87 -4.03 9.17
N GLN A 42 4.98 -4.90 8.18
CA GLN A 42 6.24 -5.48 7.69
C GLN A 42 6.47 -5.18 6.21
N GLY A 43 5.38 -5.01 5.45
CA GLY A 43 5.40 -4.60 4.05
C GLY A 43 4.21 -3.71 3.71
N VAL A 44 4.23 -3.14 2.51
CA VAL A 44 3.16 -2.29 1.98
C VAL A 44 2.88 -2.67 0.52
N LEU A 45 1.60 -2.71 0.16
CA LEU A 45 1.17 -2.72 -1.23
C LEU A 45 0.67 -1.33 -1.61
N LEU A 46 1.12 -0.86 -2.76
CA LEU A 46 0.71 0.40 -3.37
C LEU A 46 0.20 0.11 -4.79
N SER A 47 -0.67 0.96 -5.29
CA SER A 47 -0.88 1.03 -6.73
C SER A 47 0.42 1.48 -7.42
N VAL A 48 0.59 1.11 -8.69
CA VAL A 48 1.76 1.54 -9.46
C VAL A 48 1.84 3.07 -9.53
N ALA A 49 0.71 3.75 -9.76
CA ALA A 49 0.66 5.21 -9.82
C ALA A 49 1.09 5.87 -8.49
N ALA A 50 0.64 5.34 -7.35
CA ALA A 50 1.05 5.84 -6.03
C ALA A 50 2.54 5.58 -5.76
N TYR A 51 3.05 4.40 -6.12
CA TYR A 51 4.48 4.08 -6.01
C TYR A 51 5.35 5.01 -6.86
N GLU A 52 4.96 5.27 -8.11
CA GLU A 52 5.70 6.18 -8.97
C GLU A 52 5.71 7.62 -8.43
N ASN A 53 4.59 8.09 -7.88
CA ASN A 53 4.53 9.41 -7.26
C ASN A 53 5.46 9.49 -6.03
N LEU A 54 5.42 8.48 -5.16
CA LEU A 54 6.32 8.35 -4.02
C LEU A 54 7.79 8.35 -4.47
N ALA A 55 8.12 7.57 -5.50
CA ALA A 55 9.48 7.47 -6.04
C ALA A 55 9.95 8.81 -6.65
N ARG A 56 9.07 9.55 -7.33
CA ARG A 56 9.37 10.90 -7.84
C ARG A 56 9.61 11.88 -6.70
N ALA A 57 8.77 11.87 -5.67
CA ALA A 57 8.92 12.74 -4.51
C ALA A 57 10.24 12.48 -3.78
N ALA A 58 10.61 11.21 -3.57
CA ALA A 58 11.85 10.81 -2.91
C ALA A 58 13.12 11.21 -3.68
N ARG A 59 13.05 11.33 -5.01
CA ARG A 59 14.18 11.77 -5.84
C ARG A 59 14.34 13.29 -5.88
N ARG A 60 13.38 14.07 -5.38
CA ARG A 60 13.46 15.53 -5.40
C ARG A 60 14.29 16.00 -4.20
N PRO A 61 15.42 16.69 -4.41
CA PRO A 61 16.20 17.23 -3.29
C PRO A 61 15.31 18.20 -2.52
N VAL A 62 15.24 17.99 -1.20
CA VAL A 62 14.61 18.94 -0.27
C VAL A 62 15.43 20.24 -0.40
N ARG A 63 14.84 21.25 -1.02
CA ARG A 63 15.40 22.59 -1.09
C ARG A 63 15.09 23.35 0.18
#